data_AF-A0A1B8AJ43-F1
#
_entry.id   AF-A0A1B8AJ43-F1
#
_cell.length_a   1.000
_cell.length_b   1.000
_cell.length_c   1.000
_cell.angle_alpha   90.00
_cell.angle_beta   90.00
_cell.angle_gamma   90.00
#
_symmetry.space_group_name_H-M   'P 1'
#
loop_
_entity.id
_entity.type
_entity.pdbx_description
1 polymer ?
#
loop_
_entity_poly.entity_id
_entity_poly.type
_entity_poly.pdbx_seq_one_letter_code
_entity_poly.pdbx_strand_id
1 'polypeptide(L)'
;MPQKSLSLDQIVEKLIETSKIVENRMGLKSQEEVRVKDAFSLLASRRCSVKKKPYLELLQRVHKRIGGYGVVLCAAIGPTMILALKDRDRVDLVVRMEEESGAIEQGELRKLANRYTGKYLRRHV
;
A
#
# COMPACT_ATOMS: atom_id res chain seq x y z
N MET A 1 -21.06 9.77 -11.92
CA MET A 1 -20.16 10.91 -11.61
C MET A 1 -18.78 10.58 -12.14
N PRO A 2 -18.13 11.46 -12.93
CA PRO A 2 -16.76 11.20 -13.39
C PRO A 2 -15.84 11.18 -12.16
N GLN A 3 -15.19 10.06 -11.90
CA GLN A 3 -14.13 10.01 -10.89
C GLN A 3 -13.00 10.91 -11.40
N LYS A 4 -12.74 12.01 -10.67
CA LYS A 4 -11.58 12.86 -10.91
C LYS A 4 -10.34 11.98 -10.78
N SER A 5 -9.65 11.72 -11.88
CA SER A 5 -8.38 10.99 -11.87
C SER A 5 -7.41 11.77 -10.98
N LEU A 6 -6.89 11.12 -9.94
CA LEU A 6 -5.84 11.70 -9.12
C LEU A 6 -4.53 11.68 -9.91
N SER A 7 -3.70 12.71 -9.75
CA SER A 7 -2.36 12.68 -10.32
C SER A 7 -1.45 11.78 -9.51
N LEU A 8 -0.38 11.28 -10.13
CA LEU A 8 0.65 10.51 -9.45
C LEU A 8 1.22 11.28 -8.24
N ASP A 9 1.54 12.56 -8.42
CA ASP A 9 2.11 13.40 -7.36
C ASP A 9 1.17 13.54 -6.16
N GLN A 10 -0.13 13.70 -6.40
CA GLN A 10 -1.13 13.75 -5.32
C GLN A 10 -1.16 12.45 -4.49
N ILE A 11 -0.97 11.30 -5.14
CA ILE A 11 -0.90 10.02 -4.44
C ILE A 11 0.39 9.92 -3.64
N VAL A 12 1.52 10.34 -4.20
CA VAL A 12 2.82 10.32 -3.52
C VAL A 12 2.81 11.22 -2.29
N GLU A 13 2.32 12.46 -2.43
CA GLU A 13 2.12 13.37 -1.30
C GLU A 13 1.22 12.73 -0.23
N LYS A 14 0.14 12.06 -0.65
CA LYS A 14 -0.75 11.39 0.30
C LYS A 14 -0.09 10.22 1.02
N LEU A 15 0.77 9.46 0.34
CA LEU A 15 1.56 8.39 0.97
C LEU A 15 2.52 8.98 2.02
N ILE A 16 3.22 10.06 1.69
CA ILE A 16 4.13 10.75 2.62
C ILE A 16 3.35 11.26 3.84
N GLU A 17 2.25 11.98 3.63
CA GLU A 17 1.39 12.48 4.71
C GLU A 17 0.89 11.33 5.59
N THR A 18 0.44 10.24 4.97
CA THR A 18 -0.08 9.06 5.69
C THR A 18 1.02 8.40 6.51
N SER A 19 2.25 8.33 6.01
CA SER A 19 3.38 7.76 6.75
C SER A 19 3.63 8.53 8.06
N LYS A 20 3.67 9.87 7.99
CA LYS A 20 3.83 10.75 9.15
C LYS A 20 2.68 10.59 10.14
N ILE A 21 1.45 10.50 9.63
CA ILE A 21 0.26 10.31 10.47
C ILE A 21 0.32 8.97 11.22
N VAL A 22 0.71 7.88 10.55
CA VAL A 22 0.82 6.55 11.18
C VAL A 22 1.92 6.53 12.22
N GLU A 23 3.07 7.15 11.93
CA GLU A 23 4.17 7.30 12.87
C GLU A 23 3.74 8.06 14.13
N ASN A 24 3.15 9.25 13.95
CA ASN A 24 2.70 10.10 15.06
C ASN A 24 1.60 9.46 15.91
N ARG A 25 0.77 8.61 15.32
CA ARG A 25 -0.26 7.84 16.04
C ARG A 25 0.26 6.55 16.66
N MET A 26 1.48 6.15 16.32
CA MET A 26 2.05 4.84 16.65
C MET A 26 1.13 3.69 16.21
N GLY A 27 0.49 3.81 15.05
CA GLY A 27 -0.36 2.77 14.50
C GLY A 27 -1.43 3.22 13.51
N LEU A 28 -2.30 2.27 13.15
CA LEU A 28 -3.38 2.44 12.19
C LEU A 28 -4.72 2.68 12.90
N LYS A 29 -5.61 3.47 12.27
CA LYS A 29 -7.03 3.50 12.61
C LYS A 29 -7.69 2.18 12.23
N SER A 30 -8.83 1.86 12.87
CA SER A 30 -9.57 0.62 12.62
C SER A 30 -9.86 0.35 11.15
N GLN A 31 -10.27 1.38 10.38
CA GLN A 31 -10.53 1.24 8.95
C GLN A 31 -9.26 1.01 8.12
N GLU A 32 -8.15 1.67 8.46
CA GLU A 32 -6.85 1.46 7.80
C GLU A 32 -6.36 0.04 8.09
N GLU A 33 -6.55 -0.43 9.31
CA GLU A 33 -6.17 -1.78 9.73
C GLU A 33 -6.93 -2.86 8.96
N VAL A 34 -8.25 -2.68 8.75
CA VAL A 34 -9.07 -3.58 7.93
C VAL A 34 -8.50 -3.65 6.51
N ARG A 35 -8.20 -2.50 5.89
CA ARG A 35 -7.63 -2.46 4.53
C ARG A 35 -6.27 -3.15 4.46
N VAL A 36 -5.42 -2.98 5.46
CA VAL A 36 -4.11 -3.63 5.55
C VAL A 36 -4.28 -5.15 5.68
N LYS A 37 -5.18 -5.62 6.55
CA LYS A 37 -5.50 -7.06 6.67
C LYS A 37 -5.97 -7.64 5.35
N ASP A 38 -6.85 -6.94 4.64
CA ASP A 38 -7.35 -7.36 3.33
C ASP A 38 -6.24 -7.41 2.27
N ALA A 39 -5.36 -6.41 2.24
CA ALA A 39 -4.24 -6.35 1.31
C ALA A 39 -3.25 -7.51 1.52
N PHE A 40 -2.88 -7.80 2.77
CA PHE A 40 -2.00 -8.94 3.08
C PHE A 40 -2.67 -10.28 2.82
N SER A 41 -3.98 -10.41 3.09
CA SER A 41 -4.76 -11.60 2.74
C SER A 41 -4.80 -11.83 1.23
N LEU A 42 -4.96 -10.75 0.45
CA LEU A 42 -4.96 -10.78 -1.01
C LEU A 42 -3.59 -11.17 -1.58
N LEU A 43 -2.50 -10.68 -0.98
CA LEU A 43 -1.14 -11.08 -1.33
C LEU A 43 -0.87 -12.56 -1.04
N ALA A 44 -1.34 -13.06 0.11
CA ALA A 44 -1.17 -14.45 0.51
C ALA A 44 -1.94 -15.41 -0.41
N SER A 45 -3.21 -15.11 -0.71
CA SER A 45 -4.06 -16.00 -1.49
C SER A 45 -3.62 -16.14 -2.95
N ARG A 46 -2.97 -15.10 -3.50
CA ARG A 46 -2.63 -14.95 -4.94
C ARG A 46 -3.82 -15.13 -5.89
N ARG A 47 -5.05 -15.19 -5.37
CA ARG A 47 -6.29 -15.37 -6.11
C ARG A 47 -7.18 -14.18 -5.86
N CYS A 48 -7.66 -13.56 -6.93
CA CYS A 48 -8.55 -12.42 -6.84
C CYS A 48 -9.55 -12.40 -8.00
N SER A 49 -10.65 -11.67 -7.82
CA SER A 49 -11.55 -11.38 -8.93
C SER A 49 -10.89 -10.44 -9.93
N VAL A 50 -11.36 -10.44 -11.19
CA VAL A 50 -10.83 -9.55 -12.26
C VAL A 50 -10.78 -8.08 -11.81
N LYS A 51 -11.79 -7.63 -11.05
CA LYS A 51 -11.84 -6.26 -10.51
C LYS A 51 -10.71 -5.92 -9.52
N LYS A 52 -10.20 -6.91 -8.79
CA LYS A 52 -9.11 -6.73 -7.80
C LYS A 52 -7.72 -6.97 -8.40
N LYS A 53 -7.62 -7.51 -9.61
CA LYS A 53 -6.37 -7.86 -10.28
C LYS A 53 -5.39 -6.68 -10.39
N PRO A 54 -5.79 -5.48 -10.83
CA PRO A 54 -4.85 -4.34 -10.92
C PRO A 54 -4.27 -3.93 -9.56
N TYR A 55 -5.08 -4.02 -8.51
CA TYR A 55 -4.65 -3.71 -7.15
C TYR A 55 -3.68 -4.79 -6.62
N LEU A 56 -3.97 -6.07 -6.83
CA LEU A 56 -3.08 -7.17 -6.46
C LEU A 56 -1.72 -7.06 -7.17
N GLU A 57 -1.71 -6.79 -8.47
CA GLU A 57 -0.47 -6.62 -9.25
C GLU A 57 0.39 -5.47 -8.70
N LEU A 58 -0.24 -4.35 -8.34
CA LEU A 58 0.46 -3.24 -7.70
C LEU A 58 1.02 -3.65 -6.33
N LEU A 59 0.22 -4.29 -5.48
CA LEU A 59 0.69 -4.75 -4.16
C LEU A 59 1.87 -5.73 -4.29
N GLN A 60 1.86 -6.61 -5.29
CA GLN A 60 2.96 -7.53 -5.56
C GLN A 60 4.24 -6.79 -5.95
N ARG A 61 4.13 -5.77 -6.82
CA ARG A 61 5.27 -4.93 -7.22
C ARG A 61 5.81 -4.13 -6.04
N VAL A 62 4.94 -3.50 -5.26
CA VAL A 62 5.31 -2.77 -4.04
C VAL A 62 5.99 -3.70 -3.04
N HIS A 63 5.41 -4.88 -2.78
CA HIS A 63 6.01 -5.85 -1.86
C HIS A 63 7.39 -6.32 -2.32
N LYS A 64 7.58 -6.52 -3.63
CA LYS A 64 8.87 -6.95 -4.20
C LYS A 64 9.94 -5.87 -4.15
N ARG A 65 9.58 -4.61 -4.43
CA ARG A 65 10.51 -3.49 -4.60
C ARG A 65 10.75 -2.69 -3.32
N ILE A 66 9.67 -2.39 -2.61
CA ILE A 66 9.67 -1.56 -1.40
C ILE A 66 9.69 -2.44 -0.14
N GLY A 67 9.00 -3.58 -0.18
CA GLY A 67 8.79 -4.46 0.97
C GLY A 67 7.44 -4.25 1.66
N GLY A 68 7.25 -4.94 2.78
CA GLY A 68 5.97 -4.97 3.49
C GLY A 68 5.47 -3.62 4.01
N TYR A 69 6.38 -2.68 4.35
CA TYR A 69 5.97 -1.35 4.82
C TYR A 69 5.29 -0.54 3.72
N GLY A 70 5.73 -0.69 2.47
CA GLY A 70 5.07 -0.10 1.31
C GLY A 70 3.66 -0.66 1.11
N VAL A 71 3.47 -1.97 1.33
CA VAL A 71 2.15 -2.61 1.28
C VAL A 71 1.22 -2.03 2.35
N VAL A 72 1.71 -1.89 3.59
CA VAL A 72 0.95 -1.25 4.67
C VAL A 72 0.53 0.16 4.26
N LEU A 73 1.45 0.95 3.71
CA LEU A 73 1.18 2.33 3.33
C LEU A 73 0.16 2.46 2.20
N CYS A 74 0.32 1.69 1.11
CA CYS A 74 -0.63 1.68 0.00
C CYS A 74 -2.02 1.22 0.44
N ALA A 75 -2.10 0.25 1.36
CA ALA A 75 -3.38 -0.21 1.91
C ALA A 75 -4.00 0.81 2.89
N ALA A 76 -3.19 1.53 3.66
CA ALA A 76 -3.64 2.58 4.56
C ALA A 76 -4.34 3.72 3.80
N ILE A 77 -3.81 4.19 2.68
CA ILE A 77 -4.51 5.21 1.85
C ILE A 77 -5.74 4.63 1.12
N GLY A 78 -5.71 3.33 0.84
CA GLY A 78 -6.84 2.54 0.37
C GLY A 78 -6.86 2.28 -1.14
N PRO A 79 -7.47 1.15 -1.55
CA PRO A 79 -7.44 0.66 -2.93
C PRO A 79 -8.12 1.59 -3.92
N THR A 80 -9.21 2.27 -3.53
CA THR A 80 -9.93 3.20 -4.41
C THR A 80 -9.03 4.33 -4.91
N MET A 81 -8.17 4.86 -4.02
CA MET A 81 -7.29 5.96 -4.36
C MET A 81 -6.19 5.52 -5.33
N ILE A 82 -5.61 4.35 -5.08
CA ILE A 82 -4.63 3.72 -5.97
C ILE A 82 -5.24 3.37 -7.34
N LEU A 83 -6.46 2.85 -7.36
CA LEU A 83 -7.14 2.44 -8.59
C LEU A 83 -7.70 3.63 -9.39
N ALA A 84 -7.76 4.83 -8.81
CA ALA A 84 -8.08 6.06 -9.52
C ALA A 84 -6.94 6.55 -10.43
N LEU A 85 -5.71 6.06 -10.21
CA LEU A 85 -4.58 6.28 -11.11
C LEU A 85 -4.75 5.51 -12.41
N LYS A 86 -4.21 6.05 -13.52
CA LYS A 86 -4.12 5.31 -14.78
C LYS A 86 -3.11 4.17 -14.66
N ASP A 87 -3.22 3.19 -15.55
CA ASP A 87 -2.38 1.99 -15.54
C ASP A 87 -0.88 2.32 -15.57
N ARG A 88 -0.48 3.27 -16.42
CA ARG A 88 0.89 3.80 -16.46
C ARG A 88 1.33 4.39 -15.13
N ASP A 89 0.52 5.28 -14.56
CA ASP A 89 0.84 5.96 -13.31
C ASP A 89 0.94 4.99 -12.13
N ARG A 90 0.22 3.86 -12.15
CA ARG A 90 0.36 2.79 -11.15
C ARG A 90 1.70 2.05 -11.26
N VAL A 91 2.30 1.98 -12.45
CA VAL A 91 3.66 1.47 -12.63
C VAL A 91 4.67 2.47 -12.07
N ASP A 92 4.51 3.74 -12.45
CA ASP A 92 5.40 4.84 -12.07
C ASP A 92 5.31 5.13 -10.56
N LEU A 93 4.17 4.87 -9.92
CA LEU A 93 4.02 4.99 -8.46
C LEU A 93 5.05 4.19 -7.67
N VAL A 94 5.34 2.97 -8.11
CA VAL A 94 6.32 2.14 -7.40
C VAL A 94 7.73 2.74 -7.50
N VAL A 95 8.05 3.36 -8.64
CA VAL A 95 9.33 4.07 -8.83
C VAL A 95 9.38 5.31 -7.94
N ARG A 96 8.34 6.16 -7.97
CA ARG A 96 8.27 7.36 -7.13
C ARG A 96 8.33 7.03 -5.64
N MET A 97 7.72 5.92 -5.20
CA MET A 97 7.83 5.47 -3.81
C MET A 97 9.27 5.10 -3.40
N GLU A 98 10.09 4.55 -4.30
CA GLU A 98 11.51 4.30 -4.02
C GLU A 98 12.30 5.61 -3.95
N GLU A 99 12.08 6.51 -4.91
CA GLU A 99 12.75 7.80 -4.98
C GLU A 99 12.46 8.65 -3.74
N GLU A 100 11.21 8.69 -3.30
CA GLU A 100 10.76 9.45 -2.13
C GLU A 100 10.89 8.66 -0.82
N SER A 101 11.60 7.53 -0.82
CA SER A 101 11.71 6.66 0.37
C SER A 101 12.32 7.36 1.59
N GLY A 102 13.17 8.38 1.37
CA GLY A 102 13.72 9.22 2.42
C GLY A 102 12.72 10.19 3.07
N ALA A 103 11.61 10.50 2.40
CA ALA A 103 10.53 11.34 2.91
C ALA A 103 9.40 10.53 3.59
N ILE A 104 9.40 9.21 3.42
CA ILE A 104 8.41 8.30 4.00
C ILE A 104 8.90 7.86 5.38
N GLU A 105 8.12 8.14 6.43
CA GLU A 105 8.39 7.65 7.78
C GLU A 105 8.16 6.14 7.85
N GLN A 106 9.19 5.39 8.23
CA GLN A 106 9.17 3.92 8.10
C GLN A 106 9.10 3.18 9.44
N GLY A 107 9.28 3.86 10.57
CA GLY A 107 9.45 3.23 11.88
C GLY A 107 8.29 2.32 12.25
N GLU A 108 7.10 2.91 12.41
CA GLU A 108 5.89 2.19 12.75
C GLU A 108 5.37 1.33 11.59
N LEU A 109 5.49 1.81 10.35
CA LEU A 109 5.11 1.05 9.16
C LEU A 109 5.87 -0.29 9.06
N ARG A 110 7.17 -0.31 9.39
CA ARG A 110 7.97 -1.54 9.40
C ARG A 110 7.56 -2.50 10.51
N LYS A 111 7.24 -2.00 11.72
CA LYS A 111 6.72 -2.85 12.80
C LYS A 111 5.39 -3.50 12.41
N LEU A 112 4.47 -2.71 11.84
CA LEU A 112 3.20 -3.20 11.32
C LEU A 112 3.42 -4.23 10.22
N ALA A 113 4.29 -3.93 9.25
CA ALA A 113 4.61 -4.85 8.16
C ALA A 113 5.15 -6.19 8.67
N ASN A 114 6.06 -6.20 9.63
CA ASN A 114 6.59 -7.43 10.22
C ASN A 114 5.48 -8.27 10.87
N ARG A 115 4.55 -7.61 11.60
CA ARG A 115 3.39 -8.26 12.21
C ARG A 115 2.48 -8.91 11.16
N TYR A 116 2.11 -8.19 10.10
CA TYR A 116 1.20 -8.70 9.08
C TYR A 116 1.87 -9.75 8.17
N THR A 117 3.13 -9.57 7.79
CA THR A 117 3.90 -10.59 7.06
C THR A 117 3.99 -11.89 7.86
N GLY A 118 4.28 -11.81 9.17
CA GLY A 118 4.30 -12.99 10.03
C GLY A 118 2.96 -13.70 10.11
N LYS A 119 1.86 -12.94 10.13
CA LYS A 119 0.50 -13.49 10.22
C LYS A 119 -0.02 -14.10 8.91
N TYR A 120 0.26 -13.48 7.77
CA TYR A 120 -0.38 -13.82 6.49
C TYR A 120 0.55 -14.52 5.50
N LEU A 121 1.85 -14.21 5.49
CA LEU A 121 2.77 -14.67 4.44
C LEU A 121 3.69 -15.82 4.89
N ARG A 122 3.96 -15.96 6.19
CA ARG A 122 4.80 -17.06 6.73
C ARG A 122 4.11 -18.43 6.77
N ARG A 123 2.80 -18.52 6.56
CA ARG A 123 2.05 -19.80 6.56
C ARG A 123 2.05 -20.53 5.20
N HIS A 124 2.80 -20.04 4.22
CA HIS A 124 2.83 -20.57 2.86
C HIS A 124 4.24 -20.98 2.38
N VAL A 125 5.14 -21.32 3.31
CA VAL A 125 6.42 -21.99 3.02
C VAL A 125 6.36 -23.39 3.59
#